data_AF-A0A2W4YP74-F1
#
_entry.id   AF-A0A2W4YP74-F1
#
_cell.length_a   1.000
_cell.length_b   1.000
_cell.length_c   1.000
_cell.angle_alpha   90.00
_cell.angle_beta   90.00
_cell.angle_gamma   90.00
#
_symmetry.space_group_name_H-M   'P 1'
#
loop_
_entity.id
_entity.type
_entity.pdbx_description
1 polymer ?
#
loop_
_entity_poly.entity_id
_entity_poly.type
_entity_poly.pdbx_seq_one_letter_code
_entity_poly.pdbx_strand_id
1 'polypeptide(L)' 'MPKKAAAEAWSYETTVATVEGIIADLESGSLPLAAVLTQFEQAVQALTQCETYLQEKQQQVDVLIETLADE' A
#
# COMPACT_ATOMS: atom_id res chain seq x y z
N MET A 1 -19.68 -27.48 -6.75
CA MET A 1 -19.20 -26.72 -5.57
C MET A 1 -19.20 -25.25 -5.96
N PRO A 2 -19.89 -24.34 -5.23
CA PRO A 2 -19.86 -22.93 -5.57
C PRO A 2 -18.54 -22.31 -5.11
N LYS A 3 -17.76 -21.77 -6.04
CA LYS A 3 -16.55 -20.96 -5.78
C LYS A 3 -16.99 -19.75 -4.95
N LYS A 4 -16.66 -19.75 -3.66
CA LYS A 4 -16.78 -18.59 -2.77
C LYS A 4 -15.98 -17.47 -3.43
N ALA A 5 -16.67 -16.41 -3.86
CA ALA A 5 -16.05 -15.22 -4.42
C ALA A 5 -14.96 -14.77 -3.44
N ALA A 6 -13.71 -14.88 -3.85
CA ALA A 6 -12.60 -14.36 -3.08
C ALA A 6 -12.82 -12.86 -3.00
N ALA A 7 -13.07 -12.34 -1.81
CA ALA A 7 -12.86 -10.93 -1.53
C ALA A 7 -11.45 -10.60 -2.06
N GLU A 8 -11.36 -9.62 -2.95
CA GLU A 8 -10.10 -9.28 -3.61
C GLU A 8 -9.03 -9.07 -2.55
N ALA A 9 -8.02 -9.95 -2.56
CA ALA A 9 -6.90 -9.80 -1.65
C ALA A 9 -6.24 -8.45 -1.93
N TRP A 10 -5.96 -7.71 -0.87
CA TRP A 10 -5.22 -6.45 -0.95
C TRP A 10 -3.89 -6.67 -1.71
N SER A 11 -3.51 -5.73 -2.58
CA SER A 11 -2.27 -5.77 -3.38
C SER A 11 -1.49 -4.47 -3.19
N TYR A 12 -0.20 -4.63 -2.91
CA TYR A 12 0.73 -3.51 -2.71
C TYR A 12 0.79 -2.60 -3.94
N GLU A 13 0.89 -3.17 -5.13
CA GLU A 13 0.98 -2.45 -6.41
C GLU A 13 -0.27 -1.60 -6.67
N THR A 14 -1.45 -2.16 -6.39
CA THR A 14 -2.73 -1.43 -6.52
C THR A 14 -2.82 -0.28 -5.51
N THR A 15 -2.33 -0.48 -4.28
CA THR A 15 -2.32 0.56 -3.26
C THR A 15 -1.33 1.68 -3.59
N VAL A 16 -0.15 1.35 -4.13
CA VAL A 16 0.80 2.34 -4.65
C VAL A 16 0.19 3.16 -5.78
N ALA A 17 -0.45 2.52 -6.77
CA ALA A 17 -1.13 3.22 -7.86
C ALA A 17 -2.24 4.17 -7.34
N THR A 18 -2.90 3.80 -6.25
CA THR A 18 -3.89 4.67 -5.59
C THR A 18 -3.24 5.92 -5.00
N VAL A 19 -2.10 5.77 -4.32
CA VAL A 19 -1.34 6.90 -3.77
C VAL A 19 -0.83 7.83 -4.88
N GLU A 20 -0.33 7.28 -5.98
CA GLU A 20 0.11 8.06 -7.15
C GLU A 20 -1.03 8.88 -7.75
N GLY A 21 -2.23 8.29 -7.85
CA GLY A 21 -3.43 9.00 -8.29
C GLY A 21 -3.80 10.16 -7.37
N ILE A 22 -3.74 9.96 -6.06
CA ILE A 22 -3.95 11.02 -5.07
C ILE A 22 -2.93 12.15 -5.25
N ILE A 23 -1.64 11.83 -5.44
CA ILE A 23 -0.61 12.85 -5.67
C ILE A 23 -0.93 13.68 -6.91
N ALA A 24 -1.28 13.02 -8.03
CA ALA A 24 -1.62 13.72 -9.27
C ALA A 24 -2.84 14.67 -9.09
N ASP A 25 -3.86 14.22 -8.36
CA ASP A 25 -5.03 15.03 -8.06
C ASP A 25 -4.69 16.25 -7.17
N LEU A 26 -3.84 16.08 -6.15
CA LEU A 26 -3.37 17.17 -5.29
C LEU A 26 -2.52 18.17 -6.06
N GLU A 27 -1.61 17.69 -6.91
CA GLU A 27 -0.73 18.52 -7.75
C GLU A 27 -1.51 19.30 -8.82
N SER A 28 -2.69 18.82 -9.23
CA SER A 28 -3.57 19.56 -10.14
C SER A 28 -4.03 20.91 -9.58
N GLY A 29 -4.04 21.07 -8.26
CA GLY A 29 -4.50 22.27 -7.56
C GLY A 29 -5.98 22.59 -7.77
N SER A 30 -6.75 21.67 -8.35
CA SER A 30 -8.15 21.89 -8.74
C SER A 30 -9.17 21.46 -7.67
N LEU A 31 -8.69 20.78 -6.61
CA LEU A 31 -9.53 20.24 -5.57
C LEU A 31 -9.93 21.29 -4.53
N PRO A 32 -11.21 21.32 -4.10
CA PRO A 32 -11.61 22.05 -2.91
C PRO A 32 -10.86 21.55 -1.67
N LEU A 33 -10.61 22.43 -0.69
CA LEU A 33 -9.88 22.09 0.54
C LEU A 33 -10.45 20.86 1.27
N ALA A 34 -11.77 20.70 1.32
CA ALA A 34 -12.38 19.53 1.94
C ALA A 34 -12.00 18.22 1.22
N ALA A 35 -11.94 18.22 -0.11
CA ALA A 35 -11.53 17.06 -0.89
C ALA A 35 -10.03 16.77 -0.72
N VAL A 36 -9.19 17.81 -0.64
CA VAL A 36 -7.76 17.67 -0.33
C VAL A 36 -7.55 16.96 1.00
N LEU A 37 -8.28 17.33 2.05
CA LEU A 37 -8.18 16.69 3.36
C LEU A 37 -8.61 15.21 3.31
N THR A 38 -9.70 14.90 2.59
CA THR A 38 -10.14 13.51 2.41
C THR A 38 -9.10 12.68 1.65
N GLN A 39 -8.53 13.20 0.56
CA GLN A 39 -7.49 12.51 -0.20
C GLN A 39 -6.22 12.31 0.64
N PHE A 40 -5.86 13.28 1.46
CA PHE A 40 -4.74 13.17 2.38
C PHE A 40 -4.93 12.04 3.40
N GLU A 41 -6.10 11.94 4.03
CA GLU A 41 -6.42 10.84 4.96
C GLU A 41 -6.33 9.47 4.27
N GLN A 42 -6.85 9.36 3.05
CA GLN A 42 -6.77 8.14 2.24
C GLN A 42 -5.31 7.78 1.91
N ALA A 43 -4.50 8.76 1.53
CA ALA A 43 -3.08 8.54 1.24
C ALA A 43 -2.32 8.06 2.48
N VAL A 44 -2.58 8.65 3.66
CA VAL A 44 -1.96 8.21 4.92
C VAL A 44 -2.30 6.75 5.22
N GLN A 45 -3.57 6.36 5.10
CA GLN A 45 -3.99 4.97 5.32
C GLN A 45 -3.30 4.00 4.35
N ALA A 46 -3.29 4.35 3.06
CA ALA A 46 -2.65 3.55 2.03
C ALA A 46 -1.14 3.40 2.27
N LEU A 47 -0.45 4.49 2.63
CA LEU A 47 0.98 4.47 2.94
C LEU A 47 1.30 3.63 4.18
N THR A 48 0.48 3.69 5.23
CA THR A 48 0.65 2.83 6.42
C THR A 48 0.52 1.34 6.08
N GLN A 49 -0.41 0.98 5.18
CA GLN A 49 -0.55 -0.40 4.70
C GLN A 49 0.69 -0.85 3.92
N CYS A 50 1.17 0.00 3.01
CA CYS A 50 2.39 -0.24 2.25
C CYS A 50 3.61 -0.41 3.16
N GLU A 51 3.79 0.46 4.14
CA GLU A 51 4.90 0.39 5.10
C GLU A 51 4.86 -0.90 5.91
N THR A 52 3.70 -1.25 6.47
CA THR A 52 3.53 -2.51 7.23
C THR A 52 3.92 -3.72 6.38
N TYR A 53 3.42 -3.78 5.15
CA TYR A 53 3.74 -4.87 4.23
C TYR A 53 5.24 -4.95 3.91
N LEU A 54 5.89 -3.82 3.64
CA LEU A 54 7.32 -3.79 3.36
C LEU A 54 8.15 -4.23 4.57
N GLN A 55 7.78 -3.82 5.79
CA GLN A 55 8.44 -4.25 7.01
C GLN A 55 8.34 -5.77 7.20
N GLU A 56 7.15 -6.35 7.00
CA GLU A 56 6.96 -7.80 7.07
C GLU A 56 7.80 -8.56 6.02
N LYS A 57 7.90 -8.01 4.80
CA LYS A 57 8.71 -8.61 3.72
C LYS A 57 10.20 -8.48 3.96
N GLN A 58 10.64 -7.35 4.52
CA GLN A 58 12.03 -7.17 4.92
C GLN A 58 12.41 -8.22 5.97
N GLN A 59 11.60 -8.38 7.01
CA GLN A 59 11.87 -9.38 8.05
C GLN A 59 11.94 -10.81 7.49
N GLN A 60 11.06 -11.16 6.53
CA GLN A 60 11.12 -12.46 5.85
C GLN A 60 12.43 -12.65 5.09
N VAL A 61 12.92 -11.61 4.40
CA VAL A 61 14.19 -11.64 3.67
C VAL A 61 15.37 -11.77 4.63
N ASP A 62 15.38 -11.04 5.74
CA ASP A 62 16.45 -11.09 6.73
C ASP A 62 16.63 -12.50 7.30
N VAL A 63 15.53 -13.16 7.69
CA VAL A 63 15.54 -14.55 8.17
C VAL A 63 16.09 -15.52 7.12
N LEU A 64 15.72 -15.33 5.84
CA LEU A 64 16.23 -16.15 4.74
C LEU A 64 17.74 -15.97 4.55
N ILE A 65 18.24 -14.73 4.68
CA ILE A 65 19.68 -14.44 4.59
C ILE A 65 20.44 -15.08 5.76
N GLU A 66 19.94 -14.94 6.99
CA GLU A 66 20.53 -15.61 8.16
C GLU A 66 20.60 -17.12 7.95
N THR A 67 19.51 -17.73 7.48
CA THR A 67 19.46 -19.18 7.20
C THR A 67 20.47 -19.61 6.15
N LEU A 68 20.69 -18.81 5.10
CA LEU A 68 21.67 -19.11 4.04
C LEU A 68 23.13 -18.92 4.49
N ALA A 69 23.38 -18.06 5.47
CA ALA A 69 24.72 -17.79 5.98
C ALA A 69 25.21 -18.80 7.02
N ASP A 70 24.27 -19.52 7.65
CA ASP A 70 24.53 -20.58 8.63
C ASP A 70 24.83 -21.96 7.99
N GLU A 71 24.73 -22.09 6.65
CA GLU A 71 25.16 -23.25 5.84
C GLU A 71 26.55 -23.06 5.21
#